data_AF-A0A923VDT5-F1
#
_entry.id   AF-A0A923VDT5-F1
#
_cell.length_a   1.000
_cell.length_b   1.000
_cell.length_c   1.000
_cell.angle_alpha   90.00
_cell.angle_beta   90.00
_cell.angle_gamma   90.00
#
_symmetry.space_group_name_H-M   'P 1'
#
loop_
_entity.id
_entity.type
_entity.pdbx_description
1 polymer ?
#
loop_
_entity_poly.entity_id
_entity_poly.type
_entity_poly.pdbx_seq_one_letter_code
_entity_poly.pdbx_strand_id
1 'polypeptide(L)'
;MKIKYILSTAVVLAISISLSAQLVSKDSINSLKQQKEALKVGKELNEKKLKLAALQNSVEKKTQEQQNAAQQAQNAASDNSTAASNLNSNVQDEKLAKQASKKANDAKNSANKARKAGKDLEKLNNNIEKLQKQIAEDESKLAAMPSIVAPPMTITQQ
;
A
#
# COMPACT_ATOMS: atom_id res chain seq x y z
N MET A 1 39.58 71.70 4.91
CA MET A 1 40.14 70.34 4.68
C MET A 1 39.44 69.22 5.48
N LYS A 2 38.17 69.35 5.90
CA LYS A 2 37.49 68.31 6.72
C LYS A 2 36.41 67.51 5.97
N ILE A 3 35.85 68.09 4.91
CA ILE A 3 34.82 67.45 4.05
C ILE A 3 35.39 66.34 3.14
N LYS A 4 36.67 66.43 2.74
CA LYS A 4 37.31 65.40 1.90
C LYS A 4 37.50 64.07 2.66
N TYR A 5 37.72 64.13 3.98
CA TYR A 5 37.86 62.92 4.81
C TYR A 5 36.50 62.27 5.12
N ILE A 6 35.43 63.07 5.24
CA ILE A 6 34.06 62.56 5.45
C ILE A 6 33.53 61.87 4.18
N LEU A 7 33.85 62.41 3.00
CA LEU A 7 33.52 61.73 1.73
C LEU A 7 34.31 60.43 1.56
N SER A 8 35.57 60.40 2.01
CA SER A 8 36.43 59.21 1.90
C SER A 8 36.03 58.08 2.85
N THR A 9 35.50 58.38 4.05
CA THR A 9 35.04 57.35 4.99
C THR A 9 33.68 56.78 4.63
N ALA A 10 32.79 57.57 4.02
CA ALA A 10 31.49 57.09 3.54
C ALA A 10 31.62 56.09 2.37
N VAL A 11 32.63 56.25 1.51
CA VAL A 11 32.89 55.34 0.38
C VAL A 11 33.45 53.99 0.85
N VAL A 12 34.29 53.97 1.89
CA VAL A 12 34.84 52.72 2.44
C VAL A 12 33.77 51.91 3.19
N LEU A 13 32.79 52.59 3.83
CA LEU A 13 31.69 51.91 4.52
C LEU A 13 30.65 51.30 3.57
N ALA A 14 30.48 51.88 2.37
CA ALA A 14 29.52 51.40 1.36
C ALA A 14 29.98 50.13 0.63
N ILE A 15 31.29 49.88 0.54
CA ILE A 15 31.84 48.68 -0.13
C ILE A 15 31.65 47.42 0.74
N SER A 16 31.44 47.58 2.04
CA SER A 16 31.25 46.48 3.00
C SER A 16 29.87 45.82 2.96
N ILE A 17 28.90 46.38 2.22
CA ILE A 17 27.49 45.92 2.26
C ILE A 17 27.16 44.95 1.12
N SER A 18 28.08 44.70 0.17
CA SER A 18 27.76 43.94 -1.06
C SER A 18 28.12 42.44 -1.06
N LEU A 19 28.60 41.85 0.05
CA LEU A 19 29.13 40.47 0.03
C LEU A 19 28.21 39.36 0.57
N SER A 20 26.97 39.68 0.97
CA SER A 20 25.99 38.66 1.35
C SER A 20 24.94 38.43 0.26
N ALA A 21 25.33 38.47 -1.02
CA ALA A 21 24.58 37.75 -2.03
C ALA A 21 24.84 36.26 -1.77
N GLN A 22 24.00 35.66 -0.91
CA GLN A 22 24.00 34.23 -0.66
C GLN A 22 23.74 33.55 -2.01
N LEU A 23 24.81 33.20 -2.71
CA LEU A 23 24.77 32.38 -3.90
C LEU A 23 24.14 31.07 -3.47
N VAL A 24 22.84 30.92 -3.74
CA VAL A 24 22.18 29.63 -3.71
C VAL A 24 22.92 28.79 -4.75
N SER A 25 23.93 28.04 -4.30
CA SER A 25 24.68 27.17 -5.19
C SER A 25 23.71 26.17 -5.81
N LYS A 26 23.93 25.84 -7.08
CA LYS A 26 23.19 24.78 -7.77
C LYS A 26 23.26 23.47 -6.98
N ASP A 27 24.33 23.27 -6.22
CA ASP A 27 24.55 22.12 -5.35
C ASP A 27 23.56 22.10 -4.17
N SER A 28 23.28 23.25 -3.55
CA SER A 28 22.29 23.38 -2.48
C SER A 28 20.88 23.10 -3.00
N ILE A 29 20.52 23.61 -4.18
CA ILE A 29 19.22 23.31 -4.81
C ILE A 29 19.09 21.83 -5.15
N ASN A 30 20.14 21.19 -5.67
CA ASN A 30 20.13 19.77 -5.98
C ASN A 30 20.04 18.91 -4.71
N SER A 31 20.73 19.27 -3.64
CA SER A 31 20.60 18.61 -2.33
C SER A 31 19.19 18.74 -1.76
N LEU A 32 18.58 19.93 -1.82
CA LEU A 32 17.19 20.12 -1.38
C LEU A 32 16.20 19.30 -2.22
N LYS A 33 16.42 19.18 -3.55
CA LYS A 33 15.61 18.30 -4.41
C LYS A 33 15.77 16.83 -4.04
N GLN A 34 16.99 16.37 -3.77
CA GLN A 34 17.24 15.00 -3.31
C GLN A 34 16.59 14.72 -1.94
N GLN A 35 16.65 15.67 -1.00
CA GLN A 35 15.94 15.61 0.28
C GLN A 35 14.43 15.50 0.09
N LYS A 36 13.86 16.30 -0.82
CA LYS A 36 12.44 16.25 -1.14
C LYS A 36 12.03 14.90 -1.72
N GLU A 37 12.81 14.34 -2.64
CA GLU A 37 12.52 13.03 -3.22
C GLU A 37 12.68 11.90 -2.18
N ALA A 38 13.70 11.94 -1.32
CA ALA A 38 13.87 10.98 -0.23
C ALA A 38 12.68 11.04 0.75
N LEU A 39 12.22 12.23 1.13
CA LEU A 39 11.02 12.39 1.97
C LEU A 39 9.76 11.88 1.29
N LYS A 40 9.62 12.10 -0.03
CA LYS A 40 8.47 11.62 -0.80
C LYS A 40 8.45 10.10 -0.87
N VAL A 41 9.57 9.46 -1.21
CA VAL A 41 9.69 8.00 -1.25
C VAL A 41 9.50 7.40 0.15
N GLY A 42 10.05 8.03 1.19
CA GLY A 42 9.85 7.61 2.59
C GLY A 42 8.38 7.71 3.04
N LYS A 43 7.64 8.73 2.59
CA LYS A 43 6.20 8.83 2.84
C LYS A 43 5.43 7.73 2.12
N GLU A 44 5.68 7.54 0.83
CA GLU A 44 5.03 6.49 0.03
C GLU A 44 5.31 5.09 0.59
N LEU A 45 6.54 4.84 1.06
CA LEU A 45 6.94 3.60 1.73
C LEU A 45 6.12 3.36 2.99
N ASN A 46 5.97 4.37 3.85
CA ASN A 46 5.16 4.25 5.06
C ASN A 46 3.68 3.99 4.73
N GLU A 47 3.12 4.68 3.75
CA GLU A 47 1.75 4.42 3.30
C GLU A 47 1.57 2.98 2.78
N LYS A 48 2.54 2.46 2.01
CA LYS A 48 2.53 1.06 1.54
C LYS A 48 2.65 0.06 2.69
N LYS A 49 3.51 0.32 3.69
CA LYS A 49 3.63 -0.53 4.89
C LYS A 49 2.34 -0.55 5.72
N LEU A 50 1.68 0.60 5.87
CA LEU A 50 0.37 0.67 6.53
C LEU A 50 -0.70 -0.12 5.76
N LYS A 51 -0.74 0.00 4.42
CA LYS A 51 -1.64 -0.79 3.58
C LYS A 51 -1.35 -2.29 3.68
N LEU A 52 -0.07 -2.68 3.70
CA LEU A 52 0.33 -4.07 3.86
C LEU A 52 -0.20 -4.64 5.18
N ALA A 53 0.00 -3.93 6.29
CA ALA A 53 -0.51 -4.34 7.60
C ALA A 53 -2.04 -4.48 7.60
N ALA A 54 -2.76 -3.52 7.00
CA ALA A 54 -4.22 -3.58 6.90
C ALA A 54 -4.71 -4.79 6.08
N LEU A 55 -4.01 -5.12 4.98
CA LEU A 55 -4.33 -6.28 4.16
C LEU A 55 -4.00 -7.60 4.87
N GLN A 56 -2.86 -7.69 5.56
CA GLN A 56 -2.48 -8.84 6.37
C GLN A 56 -3.50 -9.12 7.48
N ASN A 57 -3.97 -8.07 8.16
CA ASN A 57 -5.04 -8.18 9.16
C ASN A 57 -6.37 -8.68 8.55
N SER A 58 -6.57 -8.51 7.25
CA SER A 58 -7.78 -8.98 6.54
C SER A 58 -7.66 -10.43 6.07
N VAL A 59 -6.46 -11.03 6.08
CA VAL A 59 -6.22 -12.40 5.58
C VAL A 59 -6.98 -13.42 6.41
N GLU A 60 -6.92 -13.31 7.74
CA GLU A 60 -7.60 -14.26 8.63
C GLU A 60 -9.10 -14.28 8.38
N LYS A 61 -9.73 -13.09 8.35
CA LYS A 61 -11.15 -12.94 8.06
C LYS A 61 -11.52 -13.53 6.70
N LYS A 62 -10.76 -13.23 5.64
CA LYS A 62 -11.02 -13.75 4.29
C LYS A 62 -10.82 -15.26 4.19
N THR A 63 -9.89 -15.79 4.96
CA THR A 63 -9.64 -17.24 5.07
C THR A 63 -10.83 -17.93 5.74
N GLN A 64 -11.32 -17.39 6.86
CA GLN A 64 -12.52 -17.89 7.52
C GLN A 64 -13.76 -17.81 6.62
N GLU A 65 -13.96 -16.70 5.90
CA GLU A 65 -15.04 -16.55 4.92
C GLU A 65 -14.98 -17.64 3.83
N GLN A 66 -13.78 -17.93 3.32
CA GLN A 66 -13.55 -18.98 2.32
C GLN A 66 -13.84 -20.38 2.88
N GLN A 67 -13.36 -20.69 4.08
CA GLN A 67 -13.61 -21.97 4.75
C GLN A 67 -15.10 -22.18 5.01
N ASN A 68 -15.78 -21.17 5.55
CA ASN A 68 -17.22 -21.21 5.81
C ASN A 68 -18.02 -21.41 4.51
N ALA A 69 -17.67 -20.69 3.44
CA ALA A 69 -18.32 -20.85 2.16
C ALA A 69 -18.08 -22.23 1.54
N ALA A 70 -16.87 -22.78 1.69
CA ALA A 70 -16.53 -24.14 1.25
C ALA A 70 -17.33 -25.20 2.02
N GLN A 71 -17.45 -25.06 3.34
CA GLN A 71 -18.26 -25.97 4.17
C GLN A 71 -19.73 -25.92 3.77
N GLN A 72 -20.29 -24.73 3.56
CA GLN A 72 -21.67 -24.58 3.09
C GLN A 72 -21.88 -25.21 1.70
N ALA A 73 -20.91 -25.08 0.80
CA ALA A 73 -20.96 -25.72 -0.51
C ALA A 73 -20.93 -27.25 -0.41
N GLN A 74 -20.09 -27.81 0.47
CA GLN A 74 -20.02 -29.25 0.72
C GLN A 74 -21.35 -29.78 1.28
N ASN A 75 -21.91 -29.11 2.28
CA ASN A 75 -23.19 -29.49 2.88
C ASN A 75 -24.32 -29.44 1.83
N ALA A 76 -24.39 -28.37 1.05
CA ALA A 76 -25.42 -28.22 0.02
C ALA A 76 -25.27 -29.27 -1.11
N ALA A 77 -24.03 -29.65 -1.46
CA ALA A 77 -23.78 -30.71 -2.42
C ALA A 77 -24.23 -32.08 -1.89
N SER A 78 -23.99 -32.37 -0.61
CA SER A 78 -24.45 -33.60 0.04
C SER A 78 -25.99 -33.68 0.09
N ASP A 79 -26.65 -32.57 0.46
CA ASP A 79 -28.11 -32.45 0.44
C ASP A 79 -28.68 -32.68 -0.96
N ASN A 80 -28.06 -32.10 -1.99
CA ASN A 80 -28.45 -32.30 -3.37
C ASN A 80 -28.29 -33.76 -3.79
N SER A 81 -27.17 -34.39 -3.44
CA SER A 81 -26.94 -35.82 -3.71
C SER A 81 -28.01 -36.69 -3.07
N THR A 82 -28.38 -36.39 -1.82
CA THR A 82 -29.43 -37.11 -1.09
C THR A 82 -30.80 -36.92 -1.75
N ALA A 83 -31.17 -35.68 -2.10
CA ALA A 83 -32.43 -35.39 -2.76
C ALA A 83 -32.53 -36.02 -4.16
N ALA A 84 -31.43 -36.04 -4.91
CA ALA A 84 -31.33 -36.70 -6.20
C ALA A 84 -31.47 -38.23 -6.07
N SER A 85 -30.85 -38.83 -5.06
CA SER A 85 -31.00 -40.27 -4.75
C SER A 85 -32.45 -40.62 -4.42
N ASN A 86 -33.11 -39.81 -3.58
CA ASN A 86 -34.52 -40.01 -3.22
C ASN A 86 -35.44 -39.91 -4.44
N LEU A 87 -35.21 -38.93 -5.32
CA LEU A 87 -35.95 -38.80 -6.58
C LEU A 87 -35.70 -40.00 -7.50
N ASN A 88 -34.47 -40.49 -7.59
CA ASN A 88 -34.13 -41.63 -8.44
C ASN A 88 -34.87 -42.92 -8.03
N SER A 89 -35.15 -43.08 -6.73
CA SER A 89 -35.97 -44.19 -6.22
C SER A 89 -37.46 -44.07 -6.56
N ASN A 90 -37.96 -42.85 -6.81
CA ASN A 90 -39.37 -42.56 -7.10
C ASN A 90 -39.49 -41.45 -8.15
N VAL A 91 -39.04 -41.74 -9.38
CA VAL A 91 -38.84 -40.72 -10.44
C VAL A 91 -40.10 -39.99 -10.90
N GLN A 92 -41.28 -40.56 -10.65
CA GLN A 92 -42.56 -39.95 -11.01
C GLN A 92 -43.14 -39.05 -9.90
N ASP A 93 -42.50 -38.98 -8.74
CA ASP A 93 -42.97 -38.14 -7.63
C ASP A 93 -42.60 -36.66 -7.87
N GLU A 94 -43.63 -35.85 -8.12
CA GLU A 94 -43.49 -34.41 -8.37
C GLU A 94 -42.89 -33.64 -7.17
N LYS A 95 -43.20 -34.05 -5.93
CA LYS A 95 -42.67 -33.38 -4.73
C LYS A 95 -41.18 -33.62 -4.60
N LEU A 96 -40.74 -34.87 -4.82
CA LEU A 96 -39.31 -35.21 -4.82
C LEU A 96 -38.58 -34.49 -5.95
N ALA A 97 -39.20 -34.36 -7.13
CA ALA A 97 -38.61 -33.62 -8.25
C ALA A 97 -38.40 -32.13 -7.90
N LYS A 98 -39.40 -31.48 -7.30
CA LYS A 98 -39.29 -30.09 -6.83
C LYS A 98 -38.22 -29.94 -5.75
N GLN A 99 -38.14 -30.88 -4.81
CA GLN A 99 -37.14 -30.85 -3.74
C GLN A 99 -35.72 -31.01 -4.28
N ALA A 100 -35.48 -31.99 -5.17
CA ALA A 100 -34.19 -32.19 -5.81
C ALA A 100 -33.75 -30.95 -6.60
N SER A 101 -34.66 -30.36 -7.39
CA SER A 101 -34.40 -29.12 -8.12
C SER A 101 -34.01 -27.95 -7.20
N LYS A 102 -34.72 -27.79 -6.08
CA LYS A 102 -34.37 -26.76 -5.09
C LYS A 102 -32.97 -26.99 -4.50
N LYS A 103 -32.67 -28.22 -4.08
CA LYS A 103 -31.36 -28.56 -3.51
C LYS A 103 -30.22 -28.42 -4.51
N ALA A 104 -30.45 -28.74 -5.79
CA ALA A 104 -29.49 -28.50 -6.86
C ALA A 104 -29.18 -27.00 -7.03
N ASN A 105 -30.21 -26.14 -6.97
CA ASN A 105 -30.02 -24.70 -7.02
C ASN A 105 -29.27 -24.16 -5.80
N ASP A 106 -29.59 -24.65 -4.60
CA ASP A 106 -28.88 -24.29 -3.37
C ASP A 106 -27.40 -24.69 -3.46
N ALA A 107 -27.10 -25.91 -3.92
CA ALA A 107 -25.73 -26.40 -4.14
C ALA A 107 -24.96 -25.53 -5.15
N LYS A 108 -25.59 -25.20 -6.28
CA LYS A 108 -25.01 -24.30 -7.29
C LYS A 108 -24.67 -22.93 -6.71
N ASN A 109 -25.59 -22.35 -5.94
CA ASN A 109 -25.40 -21.04 -5.32
C ASN A 109 -24.27 -21.06 -4.29
N SER A 110 -24.23 -22.07 -3.42
CA SER A 110 -23.17 -22.23 -2.42
C SER A 110 -21.81 -22.48 -3.06
N ALA A 111 -21.73 -23.31 -4.11
CA ALA A 111 -20.49 -23.52 -4.87
C ALA A 111 -19.98 -22.21 -5.50
N ASN A 112 -20.89 -21.39 -6.06
CA ASN A 112 -20.53 -20.08 -6.60
C ASN A 112 -20.00 -19.12 -5.52
N LYS A 113 -20.59 -19.12 -4.33
CA LYS A 113 -20.11 -18.33 -3.19
C LYS A 113 -18.71 -18.78 -2.75
N ALA A 114 -18.50 -20.09 -2.59
CA ALA A 114 -17.19 -20.67 -2.24
C ALA A 114 -16.11 -20.27 -3.25
N ARG A 115 -16.42 -20.36 -4.54
CA ARG A 115 -15.50 -19.96 -5.61
C ARG A 115 -15.15 -18.46 -5.54
N LYS A 116 -16.13 -17.59 -5.29
CA LYS A 116 -15.89 -16.15 -5.15
C LYS A 116 -15.03 -15.85 -3.93
N ALA A 117 -15.31 -16.45 -2.78
CA ALA A 117 -14.51 -16.29 -1.58
C ALA A 117 -13.05 -16.75 -1.79
N GLY A 118 -12.84 -17.87 -2.48
CA GLY A 118 -11.50 -18.32 -2.88
C GLY A 118 -10.76 -17.30 -3.76
N LYS A 119 -11.44 -16.74 -4.77
CA LYS A 119 -10.86 -15.69 -5.62
C LYS A 119 -10.54 -14.41 -4.87
N ASP A 120 -11.37 -14.03 -3.91
CA ASP A 120 -11.15 -12.83 -3.11
C ASP A 120 -9.92 -12.99 -2.21
N LEU A 121 -9.72 -14.18 -1.63
CA LEU A 121 -8.53 -14.52 -0.84
C LEU A 121 -7.27 -14.55 -1.72
N GLU A 122 -7.36 -15.15 -2.91
CA GLU A 122 -6.25 -15.16 -3.89
C GLU A 122 -5.87 -13.73 -4.29
N LYS A 123 -6.85 -12.88 -4.60
CA LYS A 123 -6.62 -11.47 -4.94
C LYS A 123 -5.98 -10.70 -3.78
N LEU A 124 -6.39 -10.97 -2.55
CA LEU A 124 -5.78 -10.38 -1.35
C LEU A 124 -4.30 -10.76 -1.24
N ASN A 125 -3.98 -12.04 -1.38
CA ASN A 125 -2.60 -12.53 -1.32
C ASN A 125 -1.73 -11.96 -2.45
N ASN A 126 -2.27 -11.89 -3.67
CA ASN A 126 -1.58 -11.26 -4.80
C ASN A 126 -1.31 -9.77 -4.57
N ASN A 127 -2.22 -9.05 -3.91
CA ASN A 127 -2.01 -7.65 -3.56
C ASN A 127 -0.94 -7.49 -2.48
N ILE A 128 -0.90 -8.39 -1.49
CA ILE A 128 0.14 -8.44 -0.46
C ILE A 128 1.51 -8.66 -1.11
N GLU A 129 1.64 -9.65 -1.98
CA GLU A 129 2.91 -9.95 -2.68
C GLU A 129 3.38 -8.76 -3.53
N LYS A 130 2.46 -8.13 -4.28
CA LYS A 130 2.76 -6.92 -5.06
C LYS A 130 3.23 -5.76 -4.18
N LEU A 131 2.58 -5.51 -3.05
CA LEU A 131 2.98 -4.46 -2.13
C LEU A 131 4.34 -4.75 -1.49
N GLN A 132 4.62 -6.00 -1.14
CA GLN A 132 5.93 -6.39 -0.62
C GLN A 132 7.05 -6.13 -1.64
N LYS A 133 6.83 -6.46 -2.92
CA LYS A 133 7.79 -6.14 -3.99
C LYS A 133 8.00 -4.64 -4.14
N GLN A 134 6.92 -3.86 -4.15
CA GLN A 134 7.02 -2.39 -4.24
C GLN A 134 7.72 -1.76 -3.04
N ILE A 135 7.50 -2.29 -1.84
CA ILE A 135 8.18 -1.85 -0.61
C ILE A 135 9.68 -2.13 -0.74
N ALA A 136 10.08 -3.33 -1.16
CA ALA A 136 11.48 -3.69 -1.35
C ALA A 136 12.18 -2.80 -2.41
N GLU A 137 11.49 -2.50 -3.51
CA GLU A 137 11.99 -1.56 -4.52
C GLU A 137 12.19 -0.15 -3.97
N ASP A 138 11.24 0.36 -3.19
CA ASP A 138 11.33 1.70 -2.58
C ASP A 138 12.41 1.76 -1.49
N GLU A 139 12.56 0.71 -0.69
CA GLU A 139 13.63 0.58 0.30
C GLU A 139 15.00 0.56 -0.38
N SER A 140 15.14 -0.18 -1.49
CA SER A 140 16.37 -0.18 -2.29
C SER A 140 16.65 1.18 -2.91
N LYS A 141 15.63 1.89 -3.41
CA LYS A 141 15.79 3.25 -3.94
C LYS A 141 16.25 4.22 -2.87
N LEU A 142 15.64 4.17 -1.68
CA LEU A 142 16.06 4.99 -0.54
C LEU A 142 17.48 4.67 -0.08
N ALA A 143 17.87 3.40 -0.05
CA ALA A 143 19.23 2.99 0.31
C ALA A 143 20.28 3.43 -0.71
N ALA A 144 19.90 3.51 -2.00
CA ALA A 144 20.76 3.99 -3.07
C ALA A 144 20.82 5.53 -3.18
N MET A 145 19.92 6.25 -2.50
CA MET A 145 20.02 7.71 -2.41
C MET A 145 21.21 8.05 -1.50
N PRO A 146 22.08 8.99 -1.90
CA PRO A 146 23.21 9.39 -1.08
C PRO A 146 22.71 9.82 0.30
N SER A 147 23.28 9.19 1.33
CA SER A 147 22.98 9.47 2.73
C SER A 147 23.00 10.98 2.94
N ILE A 148 21.83 11.54 3.23
CA ILE A 148 21.71 12.92 3.66
C ILE A 148 22.14 12.94 5.12
N VAL A 149 23.43 12.65 5.36
CA VAL A 149 24.08 12.97 6.62
C VAL A 149 23.95 14.48 6.68
N ALA A 150 23.02 14.94 7.53
CA ALA A 150 22.94 16.34 7.88
C ALA A 150 24.39 16.78 8.20
N PRO A 151 24.93 17.81 7.52
CA PRO A 151 26.21 18.33 7.93
C PRO A 151 26.10 18.62 9.43
N PRO A 152 27.08 18.21 10.26
CA PRO A 152 27.03 18.51 11.67
C PRO A 152 26.78 20.01 11.79
N MET A 153 25.70 20.39 12.48
CA MET A 153 25.53 21.76 12.90
C MET A 153 26.66 22.05 13.88
N THR A 154 27.83 22.43 13.36
CA THR A 154 28.83 23.16 14.11
C THR A 154 28.19 24.51 14.43
N ILE A 155 27.49 24.54 15.57
CA ILE A 155 27.21 25.76 16.28
C ILE A 155 28.59 26.27 16.71
N THR A 156 29.19 27.10 15.85
CA THR A 156 30.32 27.93 16.25
C THR A 156 29.77 28.95 17.22
N GLN A 157 29.88 28.64 18.52
CA GLN A 157 29.71 29.65 19.56
C GLN A 157 30.81 30.70 19.37
N GLN A 158 30.39 31.94 19.11
CA GLN A 158 31.16 33.14 19.42
C GLN A 158 30.49 33.84 20.59
#